data_AF-A0ABD3I998-F1
#
_entry.id   AF-A0ABD3I998-F1
#
_cell.length_a   1.000
_cell.length_b   1.000
_cell.length_c   1.000
_cell.angle_alpha   90.00
_cell.angle_beta   90.00
_cell.angle_gamma   90.00
#
_symmetry.space_group_name_H-M   'P 1'
#
loop_
_entity.id
_entity.type
_entity.pdbx_description
1 polymer ?
#
loop_
_entity_poly.entity_id
_entity_poly.type
_entity_poly.pdbx_seq_one_letter_code
_entity_poly.pdbx_strand_id
1 'polypeptide(L)'
;MLDMKSALQVLPQQNQNNQIVEYKEEDSTRKDDAEDLEEKLRRISEQVPVRISNTSGSSAGSGSGDFHQYRQMRRREQDRLMRMELDYQKRKEEDEFQARREESIRAAEERTAKKRARRLKKKERKRAKRGPKQPGDRPTTGQDNDENSSSDEEDKEAKKTDNGIDRGSMVQDKSAVRTPHVFSVSRS
;
A
#
# COMPACT_ATOMS: atom_id res chain seq x y z
N MET A 1 57.31 -11.96 -44.65
CA MET A 1 57.46 -12.51 -43.30
C MET A 1 56.64 -11.66 -42.37
N LEU A 2 55.63 -12.26 -41.74
CA LEU A 2 54.71 -11.63 -40.81
C LEU A 2 55.39 -11.57 -39.43
N ASP A 3 55.97 -10.44 -39.07
CA ASP A 3 56.50 -10.24 -37.72
C ASP A 3 55.38 -9.76 -36.81
N MET A 4 54.67 -10.75 -36.25
CA MET A 4 53.75 -10.61 -35.12
C MET A 4 54.54 -10.15 -33.89
N LYS A 5 54.70 -8.83 -33.72
CA LYS A 5 55.11 -8.25 -32.44
C LYS A 5 54.02 -8.58 -31.42
N SER A 6 54.29 -9.57 -30.58
CA SER A 6 53.52 -9.91 -29.40
C SER A 6 53.49 -8.70 -28.47
N ALA A 7 52.42 -7.91 -28.57
CA ALA A 7 52.07 -6.95 -27.55
C ALA A 7 51.62 -7.72 -26.31
N LEU A 8 52.59 -8.16 -25.49
CA LEU A 8 52.31 -8.52 -24.10
C LEU A 8 51.87 -7.25 -23.38
N GLN A 9 50.55 -7.07 -23.35
CA GLN A 9 49.91 -6.04 -22.55
C GLN A 9 50.10 -6.47 -21.09
N VAL A 10 51.06 -5.85 -20.39
CA VAL A 10 51.27 -6.06 -18.97
C VAL A 10 49.99 -5.59 -18.27
N LEU A 11 49.16 -6.54 -17.85
CA LEU A 11 48.03 -6.26 -16.98
C LEU A 11 48.59 -5.66 -15.68
N PRO A 12 48.04 -4.53 -15.19
CA PRO A 12 48.50 -3.96 -13.94
C PRO A 12 48.31 -5.03 -12.85
N GLN A 13 49.38 -5.34 -12.13
CA GLN A 13 49.31 -6.28 -11.01
C GLN A 13 48.28 -5.74 -10.03
N GLN A 14 47.18 -6.48 -9.87
CA GLN A 14 46.19 -6.14 -8.87
C GLN A 14 46.87 -6.27 -7.51
N ASN A 15 46.90 -5.14 -6.81
CA ASN A 15 47.33 -5.06 -5.43
C ASN A 15 46.49 -6.06 -4.62
N GLN A 16 47.12 -7.14 -4.15
CA GLN A 16 46.49 -8.22 -3.37
C GLN A 16 46.04 -7.75 -1.97
N ASN A 17 46.13 -6.45 -1.67
CA ASN A 17 45.63 -5.85 -0.44
C ASN A 17 44.13 -5.53 -0.51
N ASN A 18 43.34 -6.32 -1.25
CA ASN A 18 41.90 -6.34 -1.09
C ASN A 18 41.57 -7.30 0.07
N GLN A 19 41.86 -6.83 1.28
CA GLN A 19 41.31 -7.44 2.48
C GLN A 19 39.79 -7.31 2.35
N ILE A 20 39.13 -8.43 2.06
CA ILE A 20 37.68 -8.54 2.09
C ILE A 20 37.29 -8.20 3.53
N VAL A 21 36.83 -6.97 3.75
CA VAL A 21 36.18 -6.60 5.00
C VAL A 21 34.87 -7.36 5.00
N GLU A 22 34.90 -8.53 5.64
CA GLU A 22 33.71 -9.30 5.97
C GLU A 22 32.85 -8.41 6.87
N TYR A 23 31.84 -7.77 6.27
CA TYR A 23 30.81 -7.03 7.00
C TYR A 23 30.02 -8.05 7.82
N LYS A 24 30.46 -8.28 9.06
CA LYS A 24 29.64 -8.99 10.05
C LYS A 24 28.31 -8.27 10.17
N GLU A 25 27.22 -9.02 10.04
CA GLU A 25 25.83 -8.55 10.16
C GLU A 25 25.49 -8.12 11.60
N GLU A 26 26.24 -7.20 12.17
CA GLU A 26 26.00 -6.67 13.52
C GLU A 26 25.89 -5.15 13.44
N ASP A 27 24.75 -4.63 12.96
CA ASP A 27 24.51 -3.18 12.86
C ASP A 27 23.00 -2.84 12.80
N SER A 28 22.15 -3.46 13.64
CA SER A 28 20.80 -2.94 13.84
C SER A 28 20.86 -1.54 14.46
N THR A 29 21.74 -1.36 15.45
CA THR A 29 21.96 -0.10 16.16
C THR A 29 22.46 1.03 15.26
N ARG A 30 23.37 0.76 14.31
CA ARG A 30 23.84 1.80 13.36
C ARG A 30 22.77 2.22 12.36
N LYS A 31 21.81 1.35 12.05
CA LYS A 31 20.65 1.69 11.21
C LYS A 31 19.67 2.54 11.98
N ASP A 32 19.38 2.17 13.23
CA ASP A 32 18.54 2.96 14.14
C ASP A 32 19.12 4.37 14.34
N ASP A 33 20.44 4.48 14.54
CA ASP A 33 21.13 5.78 14.66
C ASP A 33 21.06 6.62 13.37
N ALA A 34 21.07 5.97 12.20
CA ALA A 34 20.97 6.65 10.91
C ALA A 34 19.54 7.16 10.65
N GLU A 35 18.52 6.37 10.98
CA GLU A 35 17.11 6.74 10.88
C GLU A 35 16.78 7.93 11.81
N ASP A 36 17.30 7.91 13.04
CA ASP A 36 17.20 9.00 14.01
C ASP A 36 17.84 10.30 13.52
N LEU A 37 18.99 10.20 12.84
CA LEU A 37 19.66 11.34 12.24
C LEU A 37 18.86 11.91 11.07
N GLU A 38 18.30 11.06 10.22
CA GLU A 38 17.46 11.47 9.10
C GLU A 38 16.19 12.19 9.58
N GLU A 39 15.57 11.71 10.66
CA GLU A 39 14.42 12.37 11.26
C GLU A 39 14.77 13.74 11.86
N LYS A 40 15.91 13.86 12.56
CA LYS A 40 16.39 15.14 13.07
C LYS A 40 16.71 16.13 11.94
N LEU A 41 17.31 15.66 10.85
CA LEU A 41 17.60 16.50 9.68
C LEU A 41 16.31 16.97 8.99
N ARG A 42 15.31 16.10 8.84
CA ARG A 42 13.97 16.47 8.34
C ARG A 42 13.37 17.57 9.21
N ARG A 43 13.38 17.37 10.53
CA ARG A 43 12.88 18.34 11.51
C ARG A 43 13.58 19.69 11.40
N ILE A 44 14.90 19.70 11.29
CA ILE A 44 15.67 20.95 11.14
C ILE A 44 15.28 21.64 9.83
N SER A 45 15.24 20.91 8.72
CA SER A 45 14.92 21.49 7.41
C SER A 45 13.51 22.09 7.33
N GLU A 46 12.56 21.50 8.05
CA GLU A 46 11.15 21.90 8.02
C GLU A 46 10.81 22.97 9.08
N GLN A 47 11.38 22.86 10.28
CA GLN A 47 10.96 23.68 11.43
C GLN A 47 11.90 24.83 11.73
N VAL A 48 13.17 24.76 11.32
CA VAL A 48 14.13 25.84 11.60
C VAL A 48 14.03 26.90 10.50
N PRO A 49 13.69 28.16 10.84
CA PRO A 49 13.63 29.22 9.84
C PRO A 49 15.00 29.48 9.21
N VAL A 50 15.09 29.31 7.89
CA VAL A 50 16.32 29.60 7.14
C VAL A 50 16.39 31.09 6.84
N ARG A 51 17.43 31.76 7.33
CA ARG A 51 17.70 33.16 7.01
C ARG A 51 18.25 33.26 5.59
N ILE A 52 17.55 33.97 4.71
CA ILE A 52 18.02 34.26 3.35
C ILE A 52 18.81 35.57 3.40
N SER A 53 20.07 35.54 2.97
CA SER A 53 20.95 36.71 2.97
C SER A 53 20.85 37.57 1.70
N ASN A 54 20.31 37.02 0.61
CA ASN A 54 20.36 37.61 -0.73
C ASN A 54 19.03 38.25 -1.14
N THR A 55 18.38 38.97 -0.22
CA THR A 55 17.07 39.60 -0.46
C THR A 55 17.25 41.07 -0.82
N SER A 56 16.75 41.47 -2.00
CA SER A 56 16.67 42.88 -2.39
C SER A 56 15.60 43.61 -1.56
N GLY A 57 15.70 44.94 -1.48
CA GLY A 57 14.73 45.76 -0.74
C GLY A 57 13.31 45.65 -1.31
N SER A 58 12.29 45.86 -0.48
CA SER A 58 10.89 45.63 -0.85
C SER A 58 10.37 46.52 -1.99
N SER A 59 11.01 47.66 -2.23
CA SER A 59 10.70 48.58 -3.34
C SER A 59 11.70 48.49 -4.50
N ALA A 60 12.64 47.55 -4.46
CA ALA A 60 13.57 47.33 -5.56
C ALA A 60 12.82 46.68 -6.74
N GLY A 61 13.17 47.08 -7.97
CA GLY A 61 12.63 46.47 -9.18
C GLY A 61 13.12 45.04 -9.39
N SER A 62 12.54 44.33 -10.36
CA SER A 62 12.94 42.97 -10.71
C SER A 62 14.36 42.95 -11.31
N GLY A 63 15.26 42.21 -10.69
CA GLY A 63 16.59 41.92 -11.19
C GLY A 63 16.60 40.79 -12.23
N SER A 64 17.72 40.63 -12.95
CA SER A 64 17.89 39.54 -13.94
C SER A 64 17.91 38.14 -13.33
N GLY A 65 18.22 38.02 -12.03
CA GLY A 65 18.23 36.76 -11.29
C GLY A 65 16.89 36.35 -10.67
N ASP A 66 15.92 37.26 -10.59
CA ASP A 66 14.66 37.02 -9.86
C ASP A 66 13.79 35.97 -10.55
N PHE A 67 13.83 35.93 -11.89
CA PHE A 67 13.14 34.91 -12.66
C PHE A 67 13.60 33.49 -12.30
N HIS A 68 14.91 33.28 -12.16
CA HIS A 68 15.45 31.97 -11.82
C HIS A 68 15.16 31.58 -10.36
N GLN A 69 15.16 32.54 -9.44
CA GLN A 69 14.76 32.33 -8.05
C GLN A 69 13.30 31.90 -7.96
N TYR A 70 12.39 32.62 -8.62
CA TYR A 70 10.97 32.24 -8.70
C TYR A 70 10.79 30.84 -9.30
N ARG A 71 11.48 30.51 -10.40
CA ARG A 71 11.40 29.20 -11.04
C ARG A 71 11.80 28.07 -10.08
N GLN A 72 12.87 28.25 -9.32
CA GLN A 72 13.33 27.26 -8.33
C GLN A 72 12.34 27.13 -7.17
N MET A 73 11.88 28.25 -6.61
CA MET A 73 10.90 28.25 -5.52
C MET A 73 9.59 27.59 -5.94
N ARG A 74 9.09 27.90 -7.13
CA ARG A 74 7.85 27.30 -7.66
C ARG A 74 7.98 25.79 -7.82
N ARG A 75 9.11 25.29 -8.33
CA ARG A 75 9.36 23.84 -8.43
C ARG A 75 9.38 23.19 -7.05
N ARG A 76 10.13 23.75 -6.10
CA ARG A 76 10.17 23.26 -4.72
C ARG A 76 8.78 23.21 -4.09
N GLU A 77 7.96 24.23 -4.32
CA GLU A 77 6.60 24.29 -3.78
C GLU A 77 5.67 23.28 -4.46
N GLN A 78 5.77 23.11 -5.77
CA GLN A 78 5.02 22.06 -6.49
C GLN A 78 5.41 20.67 -6.00
N ASP A 79 6.70 20.39 -5.84
CA ASP A 79 7.19 19.12 -5.32
C ASP A 79 6.69 18.88 -3.88
N ARG A 80 6.67 19.93 -3.04
CA ARG A 80 6.11 19.88 -1.68
C ARG A 80 4.63 19.49 -1.69
N LEU A 81 3.82 20.16 -2.51
CA LEU A 81 2.39 19.87 -2.63
C LEU A 81 2.14 18.46 -3.18
N MET A 82 2.91 18.03 -4.18
CA MET A 82 2.80 16.69 -4.75
C MET A 82 3.13 15.60 -3.72
N ARG A 83 4.18 15.78 -2.91
CA ARG A 83 4.53 14.83 -1.83
C ARG A 83 3.41 14.73 -0.79
N MET A 84 2.88 15.87 -0.37
CA MET A 84 1.77 15.92 0.58
C MET A 84 0.52 15.20 0.06
N GLU A 85 0.17 15.39 -1.22
CA GLU A 85 -0.95 14.71 -1.85
C GLU A 85 -0.71 13.19 -1.93
N LEU A 86 0.49 12.76 -2.33
CA LEU A 86 0.84 11.34 -2.39
C LEU A 86 0.75 10.66 -1.01
N ASP A 87 1.26 11.30 0.03
CA ASP A 87 1.19 10.79 1.39
C ASP A 87 -0.26 10.68 1.88
N TYR A 88 -1.10 11.66 1.53
CA TYR A 88 -2.52 11.65 1.85
C TYR A 88 -3.26 10.51 1.15
N GLN A 89 -3.06 10.34 -0.16
CA GLN A 89 -3.68 9.26 -0.94
C GLN A 89 -3.25 7.89 -0.40
N LYS A 90 -1.96 7.71 -0.10
CA LYS A 90 -1.45 6.46 0.48
C LYS A 90 -2.13 6.13 1.82
N ARG A 91 -2.22 7.09 2.75
CA ARG A 91 -2.90 6.89 4.05
C ARG A 91 -4.38 6.54 3.85
N LYS A 92 -5.05 7.23 2.94
CA LYS A 92 -6.46 6.98 2.62
C LYS A 92 -6.67 5.57 2.07
N GLU A 93 -5.82 5.12 1.13
CA GLU A 93 -5.89 3.77 0.57
C GLU A 93 -5.61 2.69 1.64
N GLU A 94 -4.65 2.93 2.53
CA GLU A 94 -4.33 2.04 3.65
C GLU A 94 -5.51 1.93 4.64
N ASP A 95 -6.13 3.05 5.00
CA ASP A 95 -7.29 3.09 5.89
C ASP A 95 -8.49 2.37 5.26
N GLU A 96 -8.78 2.62 3.98
CA GLU A 96 -9.85 1.93 3.24
C GLU A 96 -9.60 0.42 3.15
N PHE A 97 -8.36 0.00 2.90
CA PHE A 97 -7.99 -1.40 2.86
C PHE A 97 -8.17 -2.08 4.21
N GLN A 98 -7.72 -1.44 5.30
CA GLN A 98 -7.88 -1.95 6.66
C GLN A 98 -9.36 -2.09 7.02
N ALA A 99 -10.17 -1.07 6.75
CA ALA A 99 -11.61 -1.12 7.01
C ALA A 99 -12.29 -2.29 6.27
N ARG A 100 -12.00 -2.49 4.98
CA ARG A 100 -12.55 -3.62 4.20
C ARG A 100 -12.09 -4.98 4.73
N ARG A 101 -10.83 -5.09 5.16
CA ARG A 101 -10.28 -6.31 5.73
C ARG A 101 -10.96 -6.65 7.06
N GLU A 102 -11.11 -5.67 7.94
CA GLU A 102 -11.79 -5.83 9.23
C GLU A 102 -13.25 -6.22 9.07
N GLU A 103 -13.97 -5.60 8.13
CA GLU A 103 -15.35 -5.98 7.81
C GLU A 103 -15.46 -7.44 7.35
N SER A 104 -14.55 -7.87 6.46
CA SER A 104 -14.51 -9.25 5.96
C SER A 104 -14.23 -10.26 7.08
N ILE A 105 -13.29 -9.93 7.98
CA ILE A 105 -12.96 -10.76 9.15
C ILE A 105 -14.16 -10.81 10.09
N ARG A 106 -14.77 -9.67 10.42
CA ARG A 106 -15.96 -9.58 11.29
C ARG A 106 -17.13 -10.41 10.73
N ALA A 107 -17.40 -10.33 9.43
CA ALA A 107 -18.46 -11.12 8.79
C ALA A 107 -18.17 -12.63 8.83
N ALA A 108 -16.91 -13.04 8.67
CA ALA A 108 -16.51 -14.44 8.80
C ALA A 108 -16.62 -14.93 10.25
N GLU A 109 -16.22 -14.12 11.21
CA GLU A 109 -16.34 -14.39 12.65
C GLU A 109 -17.80 -14.51 13.08
N GLU A 110 -18.69 -13.62 12.61
CA GLU A 110 -20.12 -13.70 12.92
C GLU A 110 -20.74 -15.00 12.36
N ARG A 111 -20.43 -15.36 11.12
CA ARG A 111 -20.89 -16.61 10.50
C ARG A 111 -20.39 -17.83 11.27
N THR A 112 -19.13 -17.84 11.68
CA THR A 112 -18.53 -18.96 12.43
C THR A 112 -19.05 -19.02 13.87
N ALA A 113 -19.26 -17.89 14.53
CA ALA A 113 -19.86 -17.79 15.87
C ALA A 113 -21.30 -18.30 15.89
N LYS A 114 -22.13 -17.89 14.91
CA LYS A 114 -23.51 -18.39 14.76
C LYS A 114 -23.54 -19.91 14.57
N LYS A 115 -22.67 -20.45 13.70
CA LYS A 115 -22.54 -21.92 13.48
C LYS A 115 -22.03 -22.64 14.75
N ARG A 116 -21.05 -22.07 15.45
CA ARG A 116 -20.53 -22.62 16.72
C ARG A 116 -21.60 -22.65 17.81
N ALA A 117 -22.36 -21.58 17.99
CA ALA A 117 -23.46 -21.51 18.93
C ALA A 117 -24.55 -22.56 18.64
N ARG A 118 -24.92 -22.74 17.36
CA ARG A 118 -25.86 -23.81 16.94
C ARG A 118 -25.35 -25.20 17.31
N ARG A 119 -24.07 -25.49 17.05
CA ARG A 119 -23.42 -26.78 17.41
C ARG A 119 -23.38 -27.00 18.92
N LEU A 120 -23.04 -25.98 19.71
CA LEU A 120 -23.00 -26.06 21.17
C LEU A 120 -24.39 -26.36 21.75
N LYS A 121 -25.43 -25.64 21.30
CA LYS A 121 -26.83 -25.89 21.71
C LYS A 121 -27.28 -27.31 21.37
N LYS A 122 -26.90 -27.83 20.19
CA LYS A 122 -27.19 -29.22 19.79
C LYS A 122 -26.45 -30.23 20.68
N LYS A 123 -25.18 -29.99 20.99
CA LYS A 123 -24.36 -30.83 21.87
C LYS A 123 -24.93 -30.87 23.29
N GLU A 124 -25.36 -29.72 23.81
CA GLU A 124 -26.00 -29.61 25.13
C GLU A 124 -27.33 -30.37 25.17
N ARG A 125 -28.20 -30.19 24.16
CA ARG A 125 -29.46 -30.98 24.05
C ARG A 125 -29.19 -32.48 24.00
N LYS A 126 -28.18 -32.93 23.26
CA LYS A 126 -27.81 -34.37 23.20
C LYS A 126 -27.27 -34.86 24.55
N ARG A 127 -26.48 -34.05 25.26
CA ARG A 127 -25.98 -34.38 26.61
C ARG A 127 -27.12 -34.48 27.62
N ALA A 128 -28.08 -33.54 27.57
CA ALA A 128 -29.26 -33.58 28.44
C ALA A 128 -30.12 -34.83 28.19
N LYS A 129 -30.30 -35.23 26.93
CA LYS A 129 -31.03 -36.47 26.57
C LYS A 129 -30.31 -37.75 27.01
N ARG A 130 -28.97 -37.77 27.01
CA ARG A 130 -28.18 -38.97 27.39
C ARG A 130 -28.03 -39.15 28.91
N GLY A 131 -28.59 -38.26 29.74
CA GLY A 131 -28.47 -38.31 31.19
C GLY A 131 -27.03 -38.13 31.71
N PRO A 132 -26.83 -37.90 33.04
CA PRO A 132 -25.49 -37.88 33.61
C PRO A 132 -24.88 -39.28 33.54
N LYS A 133 -23.78 -39.44 32.79
CA LYS A 133 -22.98 -40.66 32.84
C LYS A 133 -22.34 -40.76 34.24
N GLN A 134 -22.75 -41.77 35.01
CA GLN A 134 -22.11 -42.11 36.28
C GLN A 134 -20.63 -42.45 36.03
N PRO A 135 -19.70 -42.05 36.92
CA PRO A 135 -18.28 -42.34 36.78
C PRO A 135 -18.04 -43.82 37.12
N GLY A 136 -18.14 -44.70 36.13
CA GLY A 136 -17.86 -46.12 36.35
C GLY A 136 -18.07 -47.06 35.15
N ASP A 137 -18.81 -46.65 34.13
CA ASP A 137 -19.19 -47.58 33.05
C ASP A 137 -18.22 -47.51 31.84
N ARG A 138 -17.53 -48.63 31.57
CA ARG A 138 -16.61 -48.79 30.43
C ARG A 138 -17.41 -48.79 29.12
N PRO A 139 -16.91 -48.20 28.01
CA PRO A 139 -17.72 -48.08 26.80
C PRO A 139 -17.80 -49.44 26.09
N THR A 140 -18.97 -50.08 26.13
CA THR A 140 -19.29 -51.16 25.20
C THR A 140 -19.61 -50.56 23.84
N THR A 141 -18.92 -51.09 22.83
CA THR A 141 -19.15 -50.82 21.41
C THR A 141 -20.57 -51.25 21.03
N GLY A 142 -21.49 -50.30 20.96
CA GLY A 142 -22.89 -50.54 20.59
C GLY A 142 -23.40 -49.43 19.67
N GLN A 143 -23.96 -49.84 18.56
CA GLN A 143 -24.53 -49.02 17.49
C GLN A 143 -25.61 -48.07 18.03
N ASP A 144 -25.32 -46.77 18.08
CA ASP A 144 -26.35 -45.73 18.15
C ASP A 144 -26.60 -45.23 16.71
N ASN A 145 -27.48 -45.93 15.98
CA ASN A 145 -28.12 -45.42 14.77
C ASN A 145 -29.07 -44.30 15.21
N ASP A 146 -28.56 -43.08 15.21
CA ASP A 146 -29.30 -41.86 15.54
C ASP A 146 -29.44 -41.11 14.22
N GLU A 147 -30.48 -41.48 13.44
CA GLU A 147 -30.91 -40.82 12.21
C GLU A 147 -31.16 -39.34 12.52
N ASN A 148 -30.10 -38.56 12.38
CA ASN A 148 -30.18 -37.13 12.51
C ASN A 148 -30.72 -36.59 11.19
N SER A 149 -32.05 -36.49 11.11
CA SER A 149 -32.74 -35.66 10.13
C SER A 149 -32.05 -34.31 10.06
N SER A 150 -31.28 -34.16 8.98
CA SER A 150 -30.59 -32.94 8.61
C SER A 150 -31.63 -32.04 7.96
N SER A 151 -32.51 -31.44 8.78
CA SER A 151 -33.18 -30.21 8.36
C SER A 151 -32.13 -29.11 8.39
N ASP A 152 -31.34 -29.09 7.32
CA ASP A 152 -30.60 -27.94 6.87
C ASP A 152 -31.66 -26.95 6.37
N GLU A 153 -32.14 -26.10 7.27
CA GLU A 153 -32.87 -24.91 6.83
C GLU A 153 -31.86 -23.97 6.20
N GLU A 154 -31.67 -24.17 4.89
CA GLU A 154 -31.07 -23.22 3.99
C GLU A 154 -31.88 -21.91 4.04
N ASP A 155 -31.25 -20.88 4.59
CA ASP A 155 -31.77 -19.52 4.55
C ASP A 155 -31.56 -18.98 3.12
N LYS A 156 -32.60 -19.10 2.28
CA LYS A 156 -32.66 -18.47 0.96
C LYS A 156 -32.85 -16.95 1.12
N GLU A 157 -31.77 -16.22 1.38
CA GLU A 157 -31.78 -14.76 1.23
C GLU A 157 -31.49 -14.40 -0.24
N ALA A 158 -32.55 -14.45 -1.06
CA ALA A 158 -32.56 -13.89 -2.40
C ALA A 158 -32.54 -12.35 -2.30
N LYS A 159 -31.36 -11.73 -2.33
CA LYS A 159 -31.24 -10.31 -2.67
C LYS A 159 -31.43 -10.15 -4.18
N LYS A 160 -32.68 -9.87 -4.56
CA LYS A 160 -33.07 -9.32 -5.84
C LYS A 160 -32.43 -7.92 -6.00
N THR A 161 -31.29 -7.84 -6.66
CA THR A 161 -30.91 -6.63 -7.41
C THR A 161 -31.21 -6.88 -8.87
N ASP A 162 -32.47 -6.65 -9.19
CA ASP A 162 -32.93 -6.34 -10.53
C ASP A 162 -32.28 -5.02 -10.96
N ASN A 163 -31.38 -5.09 -11.94
CA ASN A 163 -31.22 -4.06 -12.97
C ASN A 163 -30.42 -4.66 -14.11
N GLY A 164 -31.17 -5.28 -15.02
CA GLY A 164 -30.70 -5.67 -16.33
C GLY A 164 -30.18 -4.45 -17.10
N ILE A 165 -29.09 -4.69 -17.80
CA ILE A 165 -28.56 -3.87 -18.87
C ILE A 165 -29.62 -3.78 -19.97
N ASP A 166 -30.19 -2.59 -20.20
CA ASP A 166 -30.78 -2.24 -21.50
C ASP A 166 -30.52 -0.76 -21.84
N ARG A 167 -29.72 -0.60 -22.90
CA ARG A 167 -29.69 0.51 -23.86
C ARG A 167 -29.68 1.96 -23.37
N GLY A 168 -28.51 2.58 -23.57
CA GLY A 168 -28.39 3.72 -24.47
C GLY A 168 -29.05 5.02 -24.04
N SER A 169 -28.28 5.90 -23.40
CA SER A 169 -28.41 7.34 -23.64
C SER A 169 -27.02 7.98 -23.74
N MET A 170 -26.68 8.26 -24.98
CA MET A 170 -25.63 9.16 -25.43
C MET A 170 -25.86 10.55 -24.79
N VAL A 171 -25.10 10.90 -23.75
CA VAL A 171 -24.95 12.30 -23.33
C VAL A 171 -23.63 12.80 -23.90
N GLN A 172 -23.74 13.51 -25.02
CA GLN A 172 -22.63 14.29 -25.58
C GLN A 172 -22.40 15.49 -24.66
N ASP A 173 -21.39 15.41 -23.79
CA ASP A 173 -20.87 16.60 -23.12
C ASP A 173 -20.21 17.50 -24.18
N LYS A 174 -20.97 18.52 -24.56
CA LYS A 174 -20.52 19.66 -25.34
C LYS A 174 -19.57 20.51 -24.48
N SER A 175 -18.31 20.10 -24.39
CA SER A 175 -17.22 21.03 -24.08
C SER A 175 -16.14 20.89 -25.15
N ALA A 176 -16.47 21.41 -26.33
CA ALA A 176 -15.51 21.59 -27.40
C ALA A 176 -14.41 22.56 -26.94
N VAL A 177 -13.27 22.01 -26.49
CA VAL A 177 -12.00 22.76 -26.48
C VAL A 177 -11.60 22.91 -27.94
N ARG A 178 -12.04 24.01 -28.55
CA ARG A 178 -11.72 24.42 -29.91
C ARG A 178 -10.23 24.76 -29.96
N THR A 179 -9.39 23.79 -30.35
CA THR A 179 -8.02 24.08 -30.75
C THR A 179 -8.05 24.89 -32.05
N PRO A 180 -7.36 26.05 -32.15
CA PRO A 180 -7.25 26.72 -33.43
C PRO A 180 -6.35 25.88 -34.35
N HIS A 181 -6.90 25.44 -35.47
CA HIS A 181 -6.15 24.90 -36.58
C HIS A 181 -5.28 26.02 -37.16
N VAL A 182 -3.96 25.91 -36.98
CA VAL A 182 -2.98 26.84 -37.54
C VAL A 182 -2.96 26.70 -39.07
N PHE A 183 -3.49 27.69 -39.77
CA PHE A 183 -3.45 27.78 -41.23
C PHE A 183 -2.02 28.13 -41.65
N SER A 184 -1.25 27.14 -42.12
CA SER A 184 0.04 27.37 -42.75
C SER A 184 -0.17 27.95 -44.15
N VAL A 185 -0.08 29.29 -44.27
CA VAL A 185 0.05 29.95 -45.56
C VAL A 185 1.44 29.62 -46.12
N SER A 186 1.46 28.82 -47.18
CA SER A 186 2.60 28.67 -48.07
C SER A 186 2.99 30.04 -48.63
N ARG A 187 4.16 30.54 -48.22
CA ARG A 187 4.84 31.67 -48.88
C ARG A 187 5.27 31.23 -50.28
N SER A 188 4.81 31.96 -51.29
CA SER A 188 5.42 32.05 -52.63
C SER A 188 6.75 32.80 -52.58
#